data_AF-A0A4R5BEJ3-F1
#
_entry.id   AF-A0A4R5BEJ3-F1
#
_cell.length_a   1.000
_cell.length_b   1.000
_cell.length_c   1.000
_cell.angle_alpha   90.00
_cell.angle_beta   90.00
_cell.angle_gamma   90.00
#
_symmetry.space_group_name_H-M   'P 1'
#
loop_
_entity.id
_entity.type
_entity.pdbx_description
1 polymer ?
#
loop_
_entity_poly.entity_id
_entity_poly.type
_entity_poly.pdbx_seq_one_letter_code
_entity_poly.pdbx_strand_id
1 'polypeptide(L)'
;MNPPNRLLLPAAIVTLAVASAVPASASAIAGPPSSTAARTTANAPAAAELRDDDLTYTCDRTYVGKKGKGWGWPNCSGSEGAPKKGPINEKFAITSRKSSDPKFQCEEVEEEGFPAGEATLPEKVVGFNCTQDADD
;
A
#
# COMPACT_ATOMS: atom_id res chain seq x y z
N MET A 1 33.90 38.11 -6.67
CA MET A 1 33.95 36.68 -7.08
C MET A 1 32.51 36.21 -7.23
N ASN A 2 32.11 35.83 -8.45
CA ASN A 2 30.84 35.20 -8.81
C ASN A 2 31.24 33.95 -9.64
N PRO A 3 30.48 32.83 -9.62
CA PRO A 3 29.21 32.87 -10.34
C PRO A 3 28.01 32.20 -9.64
N PRO A 4 26.79 32.56 -10.08
CA PRO A 4 25.52 31.98 -9.66
C PRO A 4 25.31 30.59 -10.28
N ASN A 5 24.78 29.66 -9.49
CA ASN A 5 24.48 28.32 -9.98
C ASN A 5 23.15 28.33 -10.75
N ARG A 6 23.22 27.79 -11.97
CA ARG A 6 22.27 27.92 -13.06
C ARG A 6 20.98 27.12 -12.83
N LEU A 7 19.85 27.77 -13.10
CA LEU A 7 18.62 27.13 -13.58
C LEU A 7 18.91 26.28 -14.83
N LEU A 8 18.38 25.05 -14.88
CA LEU A 8 18.16 24.25 -16.09
C LEU A 8 17.09 23.17 -15.81
N LEU A 9 15.82 23.51 -16.06
CA LEU A 9 14.84 22.63 -16.72
C LEU A 9 14.67 23.21 -18.15
N PRO A 10 14.18 22.51 -19.20
CA PRO A 10 13.30 21.32 -19.23
C PRO A 10 13.66 20.30 -20.36
N ALA A 11 12.70 19.40 -20.66
CA ALA A 11 12.59 18.54 -21.87
C ALA A 11 13.34 17.19 -21.81
N ALA A 12 12.86 16.03 -22.29
CA ALA A 12 11.67 15.68 -23.05
C ALA A 12 11.40 14.16 -22.91
N ILE A 13 10.11 13.81 -22.97
CA ILE A 13 9.46 12.72 -23.73
C ILE A 13 10.38 11.58 -24.22
N VAL A 14 10.08 10.34 -23.81
CA VAL A 14 10.14 9.16 -24.72
C VAL A 14 9.03 8.18 -24.34
N THR A 15 8.00 8.11 -25.19
CA THR A 15 6.98 7.06 -25.19
C THR A 15 7.57 5.84 -25.90
N LEU A 16 7.74 4.71 -25.21
CA LEU A 16 8.11 3.45 -25.84
C LEU A 16 6.84 2.60 -26.06
N ALA A 17 6.31 2.62 -27.28
CA ALA A 17 5.36 1.62 -27.77
C ALA A 17 6.16 0.52 -28.47
N VAL A 18 6.20 -0.68 -27.87
CA VAL A 18 6.78 -1.86 -28.51
C VAL A 18 5.68 -2.57 -29.29
N ALA A 19 5.71 -2.42 -30.61
CA ALA A 19 4.92 -3.20 -31.54
C ALA A 19 5.67 -4.49 -31.89
N SER A 20 5.06 -5.64 -31.58
CA SER A 20 5.57 -6.97 -31.95
C SER A 20 4.61 -7.61 -32.96
N ALA A 21 4.95 -7.52 -34.26
CA ALA A 21 4.51 -8.47 -35.29
C ALA A 21 5.33 -9.77 -35.11
N VAL A 22 4.90 -11.02 -35.38
CA VAL A 22 4.45 -11.75 -36.60
C VAL A 22 4.18 -13.22 -36.13
N PRO A 23 3.76 -14.23 -36.95
CA PRO A 23 3.07 -14.28 -38.24
C PRO A 23 1.81 -15.21 -38.24
N ALA A 24 1.07 -15.14 -39.35
CA ALA A 24 -0.05 -16.01 -39.69
C ALA A 24 0.40 -17.40 -40.20
N SER A 25 -0.34 -18.45 -39.85
CA SER A 25 -0.38 -19.72 -40.59
C SER A 25 -1.79 -20.30 -40.47
N ALA A 26 -2.46 -20.39 -41.62
CA ALA A 26 -3.82 -20.87 -41.76
C ALA A 26 -3.84 -22.39 -41.92
N SER A 27 -4.81 -23.05 -41.28
CA SER A 27 -5.37 -24.33 -41.69
C SER A 27 -6.82 -24.37 -41.25
N ALA A 28 -7.72 -24.37 -42.23
CA ALA A 28 -9.15 -24.40 -42.06
C ALA A 28 -9.65 -25.85 -42.17
N ILE A 29 -10.45 -26.31 -41.20
CA ILE A 29 -11.52 -27.29 -41.42
C ILE A 29 -12.69 -27.03 -40.45
N ALA A 30 -13.82 -26.72 -41.08
CA ALA A 30 -15.23 -26.74 -40.68
C ALA A 30 -15.65 -27.21 -39.27
N GLY A 31 -16.40 -26.35 -38.57
CA GLY A 31 -17.32 -26.69 -37.48
C GLY A 31 -18.31 -25.52 -37.21
N PRO A 32 -19.61 -25.77 -36.94
CA PRO A 32 -20.63 -24.73 -36.76
C PRO A 32 -20.50 -23.94 -35.44
N PRO A 33 -21.06 -22.72 -35.37
CA PRO A 33 -20.75 -21.74 -34.32
C PRO A 33 -21.56 -21.98 -33.04
N SER A 34 -20.87 -22.02 -31.91
CA SER A 34 -21.51 -21.86 -30.59
C SER A 34 -20.67 -20.90 -29.78
N SER A 35 -21.20 -19.69 -29.64
CA SER A 35 -20.66 -18.58 -28.88
C SER A 35 -20.43 -18.98 -27.42
N THR A 36 -19.17 -18.99 -26.95
CA THR A 36 -18.85 -18.62 -25.56
C THR A 36 -17.39 -18.19 -25.47
N ALA A 37 -17.18 -16.91 -25.16
CA ALA A 37 -15.86 -16.34 -24.87
C ALA A 37 -15.35 -16.92 -23.54
N ALA A 38 -14.36 -17.82 -23.59
CA ALA A 38 -13.65 -18.26 -22.40
C ALA A 38 -12.41 -17.37 -22.21
N ARG A 39 -12.56 -16.35 -21.37
CA ARG A 39 -11.48 -15.51 -20.87
C ARG A 39 -10.40 -16.40 -20.25
N THR A 40 -9.17 -16.26 -20.73
CA THR A 40 -7.97 -16.73 -20.04
C THR A 40 -7.96 -16.07 -18.65
N THR A 41 -8.35 -16.82 -17.62
CA THR A 41 -8.21 -16.39 -16.23
C THR A 41 -6.72 -16.40 -15.92
N ALA A 42 -6.12 -15.21 -15.94
CA ALA A 42 -4.81 -15.00 -15.32
C ALA A 42 -4.92 -15.45 -13.87
N ASN A 43 -4.18 -16.51 -13.55
CA ASN A 43 -4.02 -17.02 -12.20
C ASN A 43 -3.14 -16.01 -11.45
N ALA A 44 -3.76 -14.90 -11.01
CA ALA A 44 -3.15 -14.00 -10.04
C ALA A 44 -2.88 -14.82 -8.77
N PRO A 45 -1.75 -14.62 -8.08
CA PRO A 45 -1.62 -15.19 -6.75
C PRO A 45 -2.81 -14.70 -5.93
N ALA A 46 -3.61 -15.64 -5.44
CA ALA A 46 -4.64 -15.36 -4.47
C ALA A 46 -3.97 -14.56 -3.35
N ALA A 47 -4.35 -13.29 -3.22
CA ALA A 47 -4.08 -12.54 -2.02
C ALA A 47 -4.63 -13.40 -0.89
N ALA A 48 -3.74 -13.83 0.00
CA ALA A 48 -4.12 -14.54 1.20
C ALA A 48 -5.28 -13.77 1.82
N GLU A 49 -6.43 -14.44 1.94
CA GLU A 49 -7.55 -13.96 2.75
C GLU A 49 -7.02 -13.94 4.19
N LEU A 50 -6.43 -12.82 4.57
CA LEU A 50 -5.94 -12.60 5.90
C LEU A 50 -7.17 -12.44 6.77
N ARG A 51 -7.31 -13.40 7.66
CA ARG A 51 -8.38 -13.48 8.65
C ARG A 51 -8.30 -12.23 9.53
N ASP A 52 -9.47 -11.80 10.02
CA ASP A 52 -9.69 -10.86 11.13
C ASP A 52 -8.64 -11.00 12.26
N ASP A 53 -7.50 -10.37 12.09
CA ASP A 53 -6.46 -10.18 13.11
C ASP A 53 -5.77 -8.87 12.70
N ASP A 54 -6.05 -7.79 13.45
CA ASP A 54 -5.71 -6.40 13.15
C ASP A 54 -4.34 -6.21 12.47
N LEU A 55 -4.33 -5.46 11.35
CA LEU A 55 -3.08 -5.14 10.64
C LEU A 55 -2.08 -4.54 11.63
N THR A 56 -0.82 -4.96 11.62
CA THR A 56 0.17 -4.46 12.57
C THR A 56 1.35 -3.85 11.84
N TYR A 57 1.73 -2.63 12.23
CA TYR A 57 2.91 -1.95 11.73
C TYR A 57 3.93 -1.77 12.85
N THR A 58 5.10 -2.37 12.66
CA THR A 58 6.21 -2.30 13.61
C THR A 58 7.28 -1.34 13.07
N CYS A 59 7.54 -0.27 13.81
CA CYS A 59 8.51 0.77 13.46
C CYS A 59 9.67 0.81 14.47
N ASP A 60 10.79 1.47 14.14
CA ASP A 60 11.90 1.61 15.08
C ASP A 60 11.55 2.49 16.29
N ARG A 61 10.62 3.44 16.13
CA ARG A 61 10.03 4.25 17.19
C ARG A 61 8.57 4.57 16.90
N THR A 62 7.85 4.92 17.96
CA THR A 62 6.47 5.42 17.91
C THR A 62 6.32 6.67 18.76
N TYR A 63 5.34 7.51 18.41
CA TYR A 63 5.10 8.81 19.03
C TYR A 63 3.61 9.09 19.15
N VAL A 64 3.21 9.70 20.26
CA VAL A 64 1.83 10.16 20.47
C VAL A 64 1.58 11.38 19.60
N GLY A 65 0.66 11.25 18.65
CA GLY A 65 0.14 12.36 17.87
C GLY A 65 -0.97 13.10 18.62
N LYS A 66 -1.29 14.32 18.16
CA LYS A 66 -2.39 15.12 18.73
C LYS A 66 -3.74 14.60 18.23
N LYS A 67 -4.79 14.74 19.06
CA LYS A 67 -6.20 14.47 18.71
C LYS A 67 -6.42 13.02 18.24
N GLY A 68 -5.99 12.04 19.05
CA GLY A 68 -6.19 10.62 18.74
C GLY A 68 -5.43 10.17 17.49
N LYS A 69 -4.18 10.62 17.32
CA LYS A 69 -3.32 10.15 16.21
C LYS A 69 -2.17 9.35 16.78
N GLY A 70 -1.85 8.21 16.14
CA GLY A 70 -0.68 7.38 16.43
C GLY A 70 0.34 7.52 15.30
N TRP A 71 1.63 7.62 15.63
CA TRP A 71 2.68 7.81 14.63
C TRP A 71 3.81 6.80 14.84
N GLY A 72 4.27 6.17 13.77
CA GLY A 72 5.43 5.27 13.77
C GLY A 72 6.47 5.68 12.73
N TRP A 73 7.74 5.77 13.11
CA TRP A 73 8.88 6.17 12.27
C TRP A 73 10.22 5.93 12.99
N PRO A 74 11.36 5.66 12.32
CA PRO A 74 11.56 5.23 10.93
C PRO A 74 11.46 3.70 10.77
N ASN A 75 11.73 3.20 9.55
CA ASN A 75 11.90 1.78 9.21
C ASN A 75 10.72 0.88 9.62
N CYS A 76 9.51 1.37 9.36
CA CYS A 76 8.29 0.63 9.57
C CYS A 76 8.20 -0.59 8.65
N SER A 77 7.65 -1.68 9.19
CA SER A 77 7.28 -2.90 8.48
C SER A 77 5.87 -3.29 8.87
N GLY A 78 5.02 -3.56 7.88
CA GLY A 78 3.67 -4.08 8.10
C GLY A 78 3.66 -5.60 8.20
N SER A 79 2.67 -6.15 8.90
CA SER A 79 2.29 -7.56 8.89
C SER A 79 1.86 -8.01 7.49
N GLU A 80 1.63 -9.31 7.33
CA GLU A 80 1.09 -9.84 6.08
C GLU A 80 -0.24 -9.12 5.74
N GLY A 81 -0.41 -8.71 4.48
CA GLY A 81 -1.55 -7.94 3.95
C GLY A 81 -1.62 -6.45 4.29
N ALA A 82 -0.81 -5.98 5.22
CA ALA A 82 -0.79 -4.57 5.57
C ALA A 82 -0.38 -3.72 4.34
N PRO A 83 -1.17 -2.69 3.95
CA PRO A 83 -0.83 -1.79 2.87
C PRO A 83 0.57 -1.21 3.07
N LYS A 84 1.43 -1.35 2.05
CA LYS A 84 2.78 -0.78 2.08
C LYS A 84 2.77 0.72 1.75
N LYS A 85 1.73 1.19 1.07
CA LYS A 85 1.56 2.58 0.66
C LYS A 85 0.09 2.93 0.54
N GLY A 86 -0.28 4.14 0.97
CA GLY A 86 -1.62 4.69 0.81
C GLY A 86 -2.51 4.49 2.04
N PRO A 87 -3.83 4.70 1.89
CA PRO A 87 -4.77 4.62 3.00
C PRO A 87 -4.91 3.19 3.54
N ILE A 88 -5.15 3.10 4.84
CA ILE A 88 -5.45 1.87 5.58
C ILE A 88 -6.92 2.00 6.00
N ASN A 89 -7.81 1.18 5.42
CA ASN A 89 -9.27 1.23 5.65
C ASN A 89 -9.74 0.11 6.56
N GLU A 90 -8.86 -0.35 7.45
CA GLU A 90 -9.13 -1.43 8.39
C GLU A 90 -8.49 -1.04 9.71
N LYS A 91 -8.97 -1.65 10.79
CA LYS A 91 -8.37 -1.48 12.10
C LYS A 91 -6.92 -1.99 12.10
N PHE A 92 -6.03 -1.26 12.74
CA PHE A 92 -4.62 -1.60 12.76
C PHE A 92 -3.88 -1.08 14.00
N ALA A 93 -2.77 -1.71 14.34
CA ALA A 93 -1.88 -1.32 15.41
C ALA A 93 -0.57 -0.71 14.89
N ILE A 94 -0.04 0.26 15.64
CA ILE A 94 1.31 0.82 15.43
C ILE A 94 2.13 0.52 16.68
N THR A 95 3.20 -0.25 16.50
CA THR A 95 4.08 -0.68 17.58
C THR A 95 5.52 -0.27 17.32
N SER A 96 6.28 -0.03 18.39
CA SER A 96 7.73 0.19 18.31
C SER A 96 8.48 -1.11 18.56
N ARG A 97 9.62 -1.28 17.90
CA ARG A 97 10.62 -2.30 18.24
C ARG A 97 11.24 -2.06 19.62
N LYS A 98 11.13 -0.84 20.14
CA LYS A 98 11.49 -0.49 21.51
C LYS A 98 10.26 -0.56 22.39
N SER A 99 10.24 -1.50 23.33
CA SER A 99 9.11 -1.69 24.24
C SER A 99 8.81 -0.50 25.15
N SER A 100 9.72 0.48 25.26
CA SER A 100 9.51 1.71 26.04
C SER A 100 8.67 2.78 25.34
N ASP A 101 8.47 2.66 24.03
CA ASP A 101 7.71 3.63 23.24
C ASP A 101 6.21 3.27 23.25
N PRO A 102 5.30 4.26 23.07
CA PRO A 102 3.87 4.02 23.12
C PRO A 102 3.37 3.08 22.01
N LYS A 103 2.44 2.19 22.35
CA LYS A 103 1.71 1.37 21.37
C LYS A 103 0.36 2.01 21.09
N PHE A 104 -0.12 1.86 19.86
CA PHE A 104 -1.38 2.42 19.42
C PHE A 104 -2.24 1.37 18.74
N GLN A 105 -3.54 1.39 19.03
CA GLN A 105 -4.58 0.75 18.22
C GLN A 105 -5.44 1.82 17.56
N CYS A 106 -5.58 1.77 16.25
CA CYS A 106 -6.26 2.75 15.42
C CYS A 106 -7.45 2.09 14.72
N GLU A 107 -8.61 2.74 14.78
CA GLU A 107 -9.88 2.19 14.30
C GLU A 107 -10.42 3.01 13.12
N GLU A 108 -11.17 2.35 12.24
CA GLU A 108 -11.98 3.05 11.22
C GLU A 108 -13.13 3.79 11.92
N VAL A 109 -13.51 4.95 11.38
CA VAL A 109 -14.70 5.67 11.83
C VAL A 109 -15.83 5.39 10.85
N GLU A 110 -16.94 4.85 11.37
CA GLU A 110 -18.14 4.49 10.59
C GLU A 110 -18.79 5.70 9.92
N GLU A 111 -18.61 6.92 10.43
CA GLU A 111 -18.99 8.14 9.73
C GLU A 111 -18.03 8.38 8.56
N GLU A 112 -18.47 7.95 7.36
CA GLU A 112 -17.98 8.36 6.03
C GLU A 112 -16.84 7.56 5.37
N GLY A 113 -16.48 6.37 5.88
CA GLY A 113 -15.44 5.54 5.24
C GLY A 113 -14.07 6.21 5.26
N PHE A 114 -13.78 6.95 6.33
CA PHE A 114 -12.51 7.60 6.53
C PHE A 114 -11.46 6.55 6.90
N PRO A 115 -10.28 6.53 6.26
CA PRO A 115 -9.27 5.52 6.55
C PRO A 115 -8.85 5.61 8.01
N ALA A 116 -8.67 4.46 8.65
CA ALA A 116 -8.03 4.36 9.95
C ALA A 116 -6.63 4.99 9.93
N GLY A 117 -5.93 4.99 8.78
CA GLY A 117 -4.56 5.51 8.70
C GLY A 117 -3.98 5.62 7.30
N GLU A 118 -2.68 5.88 7.24
CA GLU A 118 -1.88 5.95 6.01
C GLU A 118 -0.51 5.30 6.22
N ALA A 119 -0.13 4.42 5.29
CA ALA A 119 1.18 3.81 5.24
C ALA A 119 2.08 4.49 4.19
N THR A 120 3.34 4.69 4.53
CA THR A 120 4.41 5.06 3.61
C THR A 120 5.64 4.24 3.97
N LEU A 121 5.58 2.92 3.75
CA LEU A 121 6.66 2.01 4.12
C LEU A 121 7.86 2.13 3.16
N PRO A 122 9.09 1.92 3.65
CA PRO A 122 9.45 1.62 5.04
C PRO A 122 9.58 2.86 5.94
N GLU A 123 9.25 4.05 5.45
CA GLU A 123 9.55 5.28 6.18
C GLU A 123 8.65 5.48 7.40
N LYS A 124 7.33 5.49 7.22
CA LYS A 124 6.38 5.97 8.22
C LYS A 124 5.03 5.27 8.15
N VAL A 125 4.33 5.21 9.27
CA VAL A 125 2.89 4.93 9.35
C VAL A 125 2.22 5.97 10.26
N VAL A 126 1.06 6.46 9.84
CA VAL A 126 0.24 7.38 10.63
C VAL A 126 -1.15 6.78 10.79
N GLY A 127 -1.64 6.73 12.01
CA GLY A 127 -3.01 6.37 12.32
C GLY A 127 -3.83 7.54 12.81
N PHE A 128 -5.13 7.42 12.61
CA PHE A 128 -6.20 8.30 13.05
C PHE A 128 -7.12 7.52 13.98
N ASN A 129 -7.79 8.23 14.88
CA ASN A 129 -8.65 7.64 15.93
C ASN A 129 -7.94 6.51 16.70
N CYS A 130 -6.68 6.78 17.08
CA CYS A 130 -5.86 5.84 17.80
C CYS A 130 -6.01 6.00 19.31
N THR A 131 -6.18 4.88 19.99
CA THR A 131 -6.07 4.73 21.44
C THR A 131 -4.67 4.24 21.78
N GLN A 132 -4.02 4.88 22.75
CA GLN A 132 -2.74 4.42 23.25
C GLN A 132 -2.99 3.27 24.22
N ASP A 133 -2.41 2.09 23.98
CA ASP A 133 -2.41 1.01 24.97
C ASP A 133 -1.51 1.45 26.14
N ALA A 134 -2.11 1.60 27.32
CA ALA A 134 -1.34 1.72 28.55
C ALA A 134 -0.81 0.32 28.87
N ASP A 135 0.47 0.06 28.60
CA ASP A 135 1.20 -1.07 29.19
C ASP A 135 1.08 -0.91 30.73
N ASP A 136 0.22 -1.71 31.35
CA ASP A 136 0.02 -1.84 32.81
C ASP A 136 1.20 -2.55 33.47
#